data_AF-A0A7V9I8T2-F1
#
_entry.id   AF-A0A7V9I8T2-F1
#
_cell.length_a   1.000
_cell.length_b   1.000
_cell.length_c   1.000
_cell.angle_alpha   90.00
_cell.angle_beta   90.00
_cell.angle_gamma   90.00
#
_symmetry.space_group_name_H-M   'P 1'
#
loop_
_entity.id
_entity.type
_entity.pdbx_description
1 polymer ?
#
loop_
_entity_poly.entity_id
_entity_poly.type
_entity_poly.pdbx_seq_one_letter_code
_entity_poly.pdbx_strand_id
1 'polypeptide(L)' 'MIGAISDLDADVLFIENARSELEMLEVFRSYGCDKGVGPGVYNIHSPRVPPVEEMVENLRQTVSVVDSVQV' A
#
# COMPACT_ATOMS: atom_id res chain seq x y z
N MET A 1 3.27 -7.65 14.93
CA MET A 1 3.80 -7.68 13.54
C MET A 1 4.22 -6.29 13.10
N ILE A 2 3.31 -5.31 12.98
CA ILE A 2 3.67 -3.96 12.51
C ILE A 2 4.77 -3.30 13.35
N GLY A 3 4.79 -3.48 14.68
CA GLY A 3 5.87 -2.91 15.51
C GLY A 3 7.28 -3.36 15.11
N ALA A 4 7.46 -4.64 14.78
CA ALA A 4 8.75 -5.12 14.30
C ALA A 4 9.12 -4.56 12.92
N ILE A 5 8.14 -4.24 12.07
CA ILE A 5 8.37 -3.56 10.78
C ILE A 5 8.73 -2.09 11.03
N SER A 6 8.06 -1.45 11.99
CA SER A 6 8.35 -0.08 12.41
C SER A 6 9.76 0.05 13.00
N ASP A 7 10.22 -0.95 13.74
CA ASP A 7 11.57 -1.00 14.33
C ASP A 7 12.68 -1.10 13.26
N LEU A 8 12.35 -1.42 12.00
CA LEU A 8 13.29 -1.34 10.88
C LEU A 8 13.62 0.11 10.51
N ASP A 9 12.81 1.07 10.95
CA ASP A 9 12.97 2.52 10.73
C ASP A 9 13.18 2.88 9.25
N ALA A 10 12.50 2.16 8.36
CA ALA A 10 12.53 2.46 6.93
C ALA A 10 11.77 3.77 6.67
N ASP A 11 12.34 4.63 5.81
CA ASP A 11 11.65 5.85 5.38
C ASP A 11 10.39 5.53 4.57
N VAL A 12 10.46 4.50 3.72
CA VAL A 12 9.38 4.08 2.83
C VAL A 12 9.29 2.55 2.79
N LEU A 13 8.07 2.02 2.88
CA LEU A 13 7.76 0.60 2.78
C LEU A 13 7.06 0.29 1.46
N PHE A 14 7.61 -0.62 0.66
CA PHE A 14 6.90 -1.20 -0.48
C PHE A 14 6.26 -2.52 -0.06
N ILE A 15 4.97 -2.69 -0.37
CA ILE A 15 4.18 -3.84 0.08
C ILE A 15 3.44 -4.45 -1.10
N GLU A 16 3.45 -5.78 -1.19
CA GLU A 16 2.64 -6.50 -2.18
C GLU A 16 1.14 -6.36 -1.84
N ASN A 17 0.41 -5.58 -2.64
CA ASN A 17 -1.00 -5.30 -2.41
C ASN A 17 -1.88 -5.52 -3.65
N ALA A 18 -1.30 -5.85 -4.81
CA ALA A 18 -2.04 -5.89 -6.09
C ALA A 18 -3.12 -6.98 -6.16
N ARG A 19 -3.24 -7.82 -5.13
CA ARG A 19 -4.24 -8.88 -4.97
C ARG A 19 -5.03 -8.75 -3.66
N SER A 20 -4.76 -7.73 -2.85
CA SER A 20 -5.29 -7.57 -1.51
C SER A 20 -6.30 -6.43 -1.48
N GLU A 21 -7.34 -6.58 -0.65
CA GLU A 21 -8.28 -5.49 -0.38
C GLU A 21 -7.69 -4.47 0.60
N LEU A 22 -8.43 -3.38 0.85
CA LEU A 22 -8.02 -2.26 1.69
C LEU A 22 -7.71 -2.62 3.15
N GLU A 23 -8.14 -3.79 3.62
CA GLU A 23 -7.98 -4.25 5.01
C GLU A 23 -6.51 -4.20 5.47
N MET A 24 -5.55 -4.51 4.58
CA MET A 24 -4.14 -4.45 4.93
C MET A 24 -3.62 -3.02 5.12
N LEU A 25 -4.16 -2.05 4.38
CA LEU A 25 -3.80 -0.64 4.49
C LEU A 25 -4.39 0.01 5.76
N GLU A 26 -5.57 -0.44 6.19
CA GLU A 26 -6.18 0.03 7.44
C GLU A 26 -5.31 -0.28 8.66
N VAL A 27 -4.60 -1.41 8.65
CA VAL A 27 -3.67 -1.77 9.73
C VAL A 27 -2.55 -0.74 9.90
N PHE A 28 -2.02 -0.18 8.81
CA PHE A 28 -0.98 0.87 8.87
C PHE A 28 -1.53 2.17 9.45
N ARG A 29 -2.76 2.54 9.07
CA ARG A 29 -3.46 3.70 9.64
C ARG A 29 -3.72 3.51 11.14
N SER A 30 -4.27 2.36 11.54
CA SER A 30 -4.59 2.08 12.95
C SER A 30 -3.36 2.00 13.85
N TYR A 31 -2.20 1.60 13.30
CA TYR A 31 -0.95 1.59 14.04
C TYR A 31 -0.32 2.99 14.19
N GLY A 32 -0.76 3.98 13.41
CA GLY A 32 -0.18 5.32 13.40
C GLY A 32 1.18 5.38 12.72
N CYS A 33 1.38 4.57 11.66
CA CYS A 33 2.59 4.62 10.86
C CYS A 33 2.72 6.00 10.22
N ASP A 34 3.83 6.70 10.50
CA ASP A 34 4.17 8.02 9.96
C ASP A 34 5.07 7.95 8.72
N LYS A 35 5.57 6.75 8.39
CA LYS A 35 6.44 6.47 7.25
C LYS A 35 5.68 6.43 5.92
N GLY A 36 6.40 6.53 4.81
CA GLY A 36 5.84 6.38 3.47
C GLY A 36 5.44 4.93 3.17
N VAL A 37 4.36 4.71 2.42
CA VAL A 37 3.85 3.40 2.06
C VAL A 37 3.50 3.35 0.57
N GLY A 38 4.18 2.48 -0.17
CA GLY A 38 3.93 2.19 -1.58
C GLY A 38 3.29 0.82 -1.79
N PRO A 39 1.96 0.71 -1.78
CA PRO A 39 1.30 -0.55 -2.09
C PRO A 39 1.40 -0.88 -3.58
N GLY A 40 1.75 -2.11 -3.91
CA GLY A 40 1.81 -2.58 -5.28
C GLY A 40 0.44 -2.55 -5.96
N VAL A 41 0.36 -1.94 -7.14
CA VAL A 41 -0.86 -1.86 -7.95
C VAL A 41 -0.86 -2.79 -9.17
N TYR A 42 0.30 -3.38 -9.47
CA TYR A 42 0.50 -4.31 -10.58
C TYR A 42 0.90 -5.69 -10.06
N ASN A 43 0.11 -6.69 -10.37
CA ASN A 43 0.39 -8.07 -9.98
C ASN A 43 1.39 -8.70 -10.96
N ILE A 44 2.68 -8.60 -10.62
CA ILE A 44 3.80 -9.11 -11.43
C ILE A 44 3.81 -10.64 -11.59
N HIS A 45 3.05 -11.37 -10.78
CA HIS A 45 2.91 -12.83 -10.91
C HIS A 45 1.84 -13.25 -11.92
N SER A 46 1.17 -12.30 -12.57
CA SER A 46 0.18 -12.53 -13.61
C SER A 46 0.73 -12.09 -14.97
N PRO A 47 0.51 -12.86 -16.05
CA PRO A 47 0.85 -12.42 -17.40
C PRO A 47 -0.11 -11.35 -17.94
N ARG A 48 -1.26 -11.14 -17.29
CA ARG A 48 -2.23 -10.08 -17.66
C ARG A 48 -1.67 -8.70 -17.33
N VAL A 49 -1.67 -7.83 -18.34
CA VAL A 49 -1.46 -6.38 -18.16
C VAL A 49 -2.80 -5.74 -17.75
N PRO A 50 -2.93 -5.10 -16.58
CA PRO A 50 -4.15 -4.42 -16.20
C PRO A 50 -4.33 -3.12 -16.99
N PRO A 51 -5.58 -2.69 -17.21
CA PRO A 51 -5.87 -1.37 -17.74
C PRO A 51 -5.39 -0.29 -16.77
N VAL A 52 -5.10 0.90 -17.30
CA VAL A 52 -4.61 2.03 -16.51
C VAL A 52 -5.62 2.43 -15.44
N GLU A 53 -6.90 2.36 -15.77
CA GLU A 53 -8.02 2.70 -14.89
C GLU A 53 -8.05 1.83 -13.63
N GLU A 54 -7.70 0.55 -13.74
CA GLU A 54 -7.61 -0.37 -12.59
C GLU A 54 -6.48 0.05 -11.64
N MET A 55 -5.30 0.40 -12.19
CA MET A 55 -4.18 0.88 -11.38
C MET A 55 -4.48 2.23 -10.71
N VAL A 56 -5.13 3.15 -11.43
CA VAL A 56 -5.55 4.45 -10.89
C VAL A 56 -6.57 4.28 -9.78
N GLU A 57 -7.53 3.36 -9.91
CA GLU A 57 -8.51 3.11 -8.87
C GLU A 57 -7.86 2.53 -7.60
N ASN A 58 -6.91 1.61 -7.74
CA ASN A 58 -6.15 1.10 -6.60
C ASN A 58 -5.36 2.22 -5.87
N LEU A 59 -4.78 3.17 -6.62
CA LEU A 59 -4.11 4.34 -6.02
C LEU A 59 -5.11 5.24 -5.28
N ARG A 60 -6.30 5.49 -5.86
CA ARG A 60 -7.35 6.29 -5.21
C ARG A 60 -7.85 5.65 -3.93
N GLN A 61 -8.05 4.33 -3.95
CA GLN A 61 -8.41 3.57 -2.77
C GLN A 61 -7.32 3.67 -1.70
N THR A 62 -6.05 3.59 -2.09
CA THR A 62 -4.91 3.75 -1.16
C THR A 62 -4.93 5.10 -0.44
N VAL A 63 -5.03 6.21 -1.19
CA VAL A 63 -5.05 7.57 -0.59
C VAL A 63 -6.34 7.87 0.19
N SER A 64 -7.37 7.03 0.09
CA SER A 64 -8.58 7.14 0.93
C SER A 64 -8.36 6.62 2.35
N VAL A 65 -7.32 5.79 2.55
CA VAL A 65 -7.02 5.13 3.83
C VAL A 65 -5.73 5.69 4.46
N VAL A 66 -4.75 6.05 3.64
CA VAL A 66 -3.44 6.57 4.05
C VAL A 66 -3.29 8.02 3.60
N ASP A 67 -2.62 8.87 4.38
CA ASP A 67 -2.45 10.29 4.03
C ASP A 67 -1.68 10.42 2.70
N SER A 68 -2.13 11.35 1.85
CA SER A 68 -1.49 11.64 0.56
C SER A 68 -0.01 12.03 0.65
N VAL A 69 0.46 12.53 1.78
CA VAL A 69 1.88 12.86 1.99
C VAL A 69 2.74 11.59 2.16
N GLN A 70 2.10 10.46 2.48
CA GLN A 70 2.77 9.19 2.72
C GLN A 70 2.78 8.26 1.48
N VAL A 71 2.10 8.64 0.39
CA VAL A 71 1.90 7.80 -0.82
C VAL A 71 2.56 8.41 -2.05
#